data_AF-A0A7S2VC18-F1
#
_entry.id   AF-A0A7S2VC18-F1
#
_cell.length_a   1.000
_cell.length_b   1.000
_cell.length_c   1.000
_cell.angle_alpha   90.00
_cell.angle_beta   90.00
_cell.angle_gamma   90.00
#
_symmetry.space_group_name_H-M   'P 1'
#
loop_
_entity.id
_entity.type
_entity.pdbx_description
1 polymer ?
#
loop_
_entity_poly.entity_id
_entity_poly.type
_entity_poly.pdbx_seq_one_letter_code
_entity_poly.pdbx_strand_id
1 'polypeptide(L)'
;MRVEGLSFVMSGLIPLLSVHFGYDTPKTILRLAIVVWINSAPSALLVSAVVKYVLWEHMVRTGNKMRENFRRPIPLLQHNFNAIAILIEVGLLGKLPCRFQDFAVAPLFGTFYVVFTWCTAYCFGNLDRYGPQFRYPFLDTTLGMFTTIAVVALLLVFMSFFAYWLWLSKFCPSILAGDSLGMQWQSPFSLSQSADFAIDVAKKSLTSRFSPYKNW
;
A
#
# COMPACT_ATOMS: atom_id res chain seq x y z
N MET A 1 -5.07 0.81 -15.99
CA MET A 1 -4.02 0.87 -14.94
C MET A 1 -4.51 0.15 -13.70
N ARG A 2 -3.71 -0.76 -13.11
CA ARG A 2 -4.04 -1.38 -11.82
C ARG A 2 -3.73 -0.36 -10.73
N VAL A 3 -4.63 -0.17 -9.76
CA VAL A 3 -4.50 0.79 -8.64
C VAL A 3 -3.21 0.54 -7.85
N GLU A 4 -2.73 -0.71 -7.83
CA GLU A 4 -1.43 -1.13 -7.28
C GLU A 4 -0.23 -0.41 -7.91
N GLY A 5 -0.32 -0.02 -9.19
CA GLY A 5 0.73 0.74 -9.85
C GLY A 5 0.82 2.18 -9.34
N LEU A 6 -0.30 2.76 -8.89
CA LEU A 6 -0.32 4.13 -8.39
C LEU A 6 0.31 4.21 -6.99
N SER A 7 0.04 3.24 -6.11
CA SER A 7 0.71 3.16 -4.81
C SER A 7 2.20 2.93 -4.95
N PHE A 8 2.62 2.08 -5.90
CA PHE A 8 4.03 1.85 -6.19
C PHE A 8 4.72 3.09 -6.75
N VAL A 9 4.07 3.78 -7.69
CA VAL A 9 4.58 5.05 -8.25
C VAL A 9 4.66 6.12 -7.17
N MET A 10 3.64 6.27 -6.32
CA MET A 10 3.66 7.26 -5.23
C MET A 10 4.73 6.94 -4.18
N SER A 11 4.91 5.66 -3.83
CA SER A 11 5.99 5.22 -2.92
C SER A 11 7.38 5.47 -3.47
N GLY A 12 7.59 5.34 -4.79
CA GLY A 12 8.87 5.67 -5.43
C GLY A 12 9.07 7.17 -5.67
N LEU A 13 7.99 7.88 -5.99
CA LEU A 13 8.01 9.28 -6.36
C LEU A 13 8.27 10.19 -5.15
N ILE A 14 7.73 9.89 -3.97
CA ILE A 14 7.91 10.74 -2.78
C ILE A 14 9.39 10.81 -2.35
N PRO A 15 10.13 9.69 -2.18
CA PRO A 15 11.57 9.72 -1.90
C PRO A 15 12.36 10.39 -3.02
N LEU A 16 12.00 10.13 -4.28
CA LEU A 16 12.69 10.69 -5.44
C LEU A 16 12.51 12.22 -5.54
N LEU A 17 11.31 12.72 -5.26
CA LEU A 17 11.05 14.16 -5.19
C LEU A 17 11.78 14.83 -4.03
N SER A 18 11.82 14.17 -2.87
CA SER A 18 12.53 14.68 -1.69
C SER A 18 14.05 14.74 -1.91
N VAL A 19 14.65 13.70 -2.49
CA VAL A 19 16.10 13.61 -2.71
C VAL A 19 16.55 14.48 -3.88
N HIS A 20 15.82 14.49 -4.99
CA HIS A 20 16.31 15.08 -6.23
C HIS A 20 16.00 16.57 -6.39
N PHE A 21 14.88 17.04 -5.82
CA PHE A 21 14.45 18.43 -5.98
C PHE A 21 14.60 19.27 -4.71
N GLY A 22 15.05 18.69 -3.59
CA GLY A 22 15.23 19.41 -2.33
C GLY A 22 13.94 20.04 -1.79
N TYR A 23 12.78 19.56 -2.23
CA TYR A 23 11.50 20.03 -1.69
C TYR A 23 11.31 19.49 -0.28
N ASP A 24 11.13 20.40 0.66
CA ASP A 24 10.60 20.08 1.99
C ASP A 24 9.21 19.47 1.82
N THR A 25 9.16 18.14 1.82
CA THR A 25 7.90 17.41 1.64
C THR A 25 6.99 17.77 2.81
N PRO A 26 5.78 18.32 2.56
CA PRO A 26 4.86 18.66 3.61
C PRO A 26 4.62 17.46 4.54
N LYS A 27 4.70 17.69 5.85
CA LYS A 27 4.53 16.64 6.87
C LYS A 27 3.24 15.81 6.67
N THR A 28 2.21 16.44 6.10
CA THR A 28 0.95 15.78 5.76
C THR A 28 1.09 14.71 4.69
N ILE A 29 1.87 14.95 3.64
CA ILE A 29 2.08 13.99 2.55
C ILE A 29 2.84 12.76 3.07
N LEU A 30 3.88 12.99 3.88
CA LEU A 30 4.63 11.90 4.51
C LEU A 30 3.74 11.05 5.43
N ARG A 31 2.88 11.69 6.23
CA ARG A 31 1.92 10.97 7.09
C ARG A 31 0.93 10.13 6.29
N LEU A 32 0.39 10.68 5.20
CA LEU A 32 -0.50 9.95 4.30
C LEU A 32 0.22 8.76 3.64
N ALA A 33 1.47 8.95 3.21
CA ALA A 33 2.28 7.89 2.64
C ALA A 33 2.49 6.75 3.64
N ILE A 34 2.84 7.06 4.89
CA ILE A 34 2.98 6.07 5.97
C ILE A 34 1.66 5.32 6.20
N VAL A 35 0.53 6.03 6.23
CA VAL A 35 -0.80 5.42 6.38
C VAL A 35 -1.11 4.44 5.25
N VAL A 36 -0.90 4.86 4.00
CA VAL A 36 -1.10 3.99 2.83
C VAL A 36 -0.17 2.79 2.90
N TRP A 37 1.07 2.99 3.32
CA TRP A 37 2.07 1.94 3.41
C TRP A 37 1.72 0.91 4.48
N ILE A 38 1.31 1.31 5.69
CA ILE A 38 0.91 0.40 6.76
C ILE A 38 -0.29 -0.47 6.33
N ASN A 39 -1.19 0.08 5.52
CA ASN A 39 -2.37 -0.66 5.05
C ASN A 39 -2.09 -1.56 3.83
N SER A 40 -0.95 -1.41 3.16
CA SER A 40 -0.67 -2.12 1.91
C SER A 40 -0.51 -3.63 2.10
N ALA A 41 0.21 -4.10 3.13
CA ALA A 41 0.39 -5.51 3.45
C ALA A 41 -0.93 -6.26 3.77
N PRO A 42 -1.76 -5.80 4.73
CA PRO A 42 -3.05 -6.45 5.00
C PRO A 42 -4.00 -6.32 3.79
N SER A 43 -3.89 -5.26 2.99
CA SER A 43 -4.70 -5.11 1.77
C SER A 43 -4.28 -6.12 0.70
N ALA A 44 -2.98 -6.37 0.52
CA ALA A 44 -2.49 -7.39 -0.39
C ALA A 44 -2.97 -8.79 0.02
N LEU A 45 -2.91 -9.13 1.31
CA LEU A 45 -3.48 -10.39 1.83
C LEU A 45 -4.98 -10.50 1.55
N LEU A 46 -5.74 -9.43 1.80
CA LEU A 46 -7.18 -9.39 1.54
C LEU A 46 -7.49 -9.60 0.06
N VAL A 47 -6.84 -8.83 -0.82
CA VAL A 47 -7.04 -8.94 -2.27
C VAL A 47 -6.68 -10.34 -2.74
N SER A 48 -5.58 -10.92 -2.26
CA SER A 48 -5.21 -12.29 -2.60
C SER A 48 -6.19 -13.33 -2.12
N ALA A 49 -6.72 -13.19 -0.91
CA ALA A 49 -7.77 -14.07 -0.41
C ALA A 49 -9.04 -13.97 -1.27
N VAL A 50 -9.48 -12.75 -1.60
CA VAL A 50 -10.68 -12.51 -2.43
C VAL A 50 -10.49 -13.04 -3.85
N VAL A 51 -9.35 -12.75 -4.48
CA VAL A 51 -9.06 -13.22 -5.85
C VAL A 51 -9.01 -14.74 -5.90
N LYS A 52 -8.31 -15.37 -4.96
CA LYS A 52 -8.11 -16.82 -4.95
C LYS A 52 -9.36 -17.59 -4.55
N TYR A 53 -10.05 -17.19 -3.48
CA TYR A 53 -11.11 -17.99 -2.89
C TYR A 53 -12.51 -17.59 -3.33
N VAL A 54 -12.72 -16.33 -3.75
CA VAL A 54 -14.04 -15.84 -4.16
C VAL A 54 -14.12 -15.74 -5.68
N LEU A 55 -13.24 -14.95 -6.29
CA LEU A 55 -13.34 -14.64 -7.72
C LEU A 55 -12.96 -15.82 -8.59
N TRP A 56 -11.86 -16.50 -8.28
CA TRP A 56 -11.41 -17.66 -9.04
C TRP A 56 -12.46 -18.77 -9.05
N GLU A 57 -12.95 -19.16 -7.86
CA GLU A 57 -14.02 -20.16 -7.70
C GLU A 57 -15.29 -19.76 -8.48
N HIS A 58 -15.72 -18.51 -8.35
CA HIS A 58 -16.89 -18.01 -9.07
C HIS A 58 -16.70 -18.10 -10.60
N MET A 59 -15.55 -17.68 -11.12
CA MET A 59 -15.26 -17.73 -12.56
C MET A 59 -15.17 -19.15 -13.10
N VAL A 60 -14.66 -20.10 -12.30
CA VAL A 60 -14.62 -21.52 -12.68
C VAL A 60 -16.03 -22.10 -12.77
N ARG A 61 -16.92 -21.76 -11.84
CA ARG A 61 -18.30 -22.27 -11.79
C ARG A 61 -19.22 -21.67 -12.85
N THR A 62 -19.12 -20.37 -13.10
CA THR A 62 -20.04 -19.65 -14.02
C THR A 62 -19.75 -19.94 -15.51
N GLY A 63 -18.63 -20.60 -15.84
CA GLY A 63 -18.35 -21.05 -17.22
C GLY A 63 -18.13 -19.92 -18.24
N ASN A 64 -17.90 -18.69 -17.77
CA ASN A 64 -17.88 -17.48 -18.59
C ASN A 64 -16.70 -17.46 -19.58
N LYS A 65 -16.78 -16.77 -20.73
CA LYS A 65 -15.71 -16.76 -21.77
C LYS A 65 -14.34 -16.27 -21.25
N MET A 66 -14.31 -15.48 -20.19
CA MET A 66 -13.07 -15.11 -19.48
C MET A 66 -12.32 -16.30 -18.83
N ARG A 67 -12.95 -17.48 -18.77
CA ARG A 67 -12.40 -18.73 -18.24
C ARG A 67 -11.06 -19.13 -18.86
N GLU A 68 -10.80 -18.80 -20.13
CA GLU A 68 -9.53 -19.20 -20.77
C GLU A 68 -8.31 -18.55 -20.09
N ASN A 69 -8.44 -17.30 -19.64
CA ASN A 69 -7.37 -16.60 -18.92
C ASN A 69 -7.23 -17.10 -17.48
N PHE A 70 -8.34 -17.43 -16.82
CA PHE A 70 -8.36 -17.99 -15.46
C PHE A 70 -8.04 -19.49 -15.41
N ARG A 71 -7.94 -20.20 -16.54
CA ARG A 71 -7.57 -21.63 -16.52
C ARG A 71 -6.06 -21.83 -16.46
N ARG A 72 -5.29 -20.83 -16.89
CA ARG A 72 -3.83 -20.88 -16.85
C ARG A 72 -3.38 -20.67 -15.40
N PRO A 73 -2.42 -21.45 -14.89
CA PRO A 73 -1.89 -21.25 -13.53
C PRO A 73 -1.02 -19.99 -13.43
N ILE A 74 -0.52 -19.48 -14.56
CA ILE A 74 0.44 -18.36 -14.61
C ILE A 74 -0.13 -17.08 -13.95
N PRO A 75 -1.34 -16.59 -14.28
CA PRO A 75 -1.90 -15.41 -13.61
C PRO A 75 -2.08 -15.59 -12.10
N LEU A 76 -2.43 -16.80 -11.65
CA LEU A 76 -2.59 -17.09 -10.22
C LEU A 76 -1.24 -17.10 -9.50
N LEU A 77 -0.22 -17.72 -10.09
CA LEU A 77 1.14 -17.70 -9.58
C LEU A 77 1.66 -16.26 -9.54
N GLN A 78 1.51 -15.49 -10.63
CA GLN A 78 1.91 -14.09 -10.68
C GLN A 78 1.22 -13.26 -9.59
N HIS A 79 -0.07 -13.49 -9.35
CA HIS A 79 -0.79 -12.79 -8.29
C HIS A 79 -0.24 -13.14 -6.89
N ASN A 80 0.02 -14.42 -6.62
CA ASN A 80 0.61 -14.86 -5.34
C ASN A 80 2.04 -14.31 -5.17
N PHE A 81 2.85 -14.33 -6.23
CA PHE A 81 4.20 -13.76 -6.20
C PHE A 81 4.18 -12.25 -5.95
N ASN A 82 3.24 -11.51 -6.57
CA ASN A 82 3.06 -10.09 -6.28
C ASN A 82 2.69 -9.86 -4.82
N ALA A 83 1.79 -10.66 -4.25
CA ALA A 83 1.42 -10.54 -2.85
C ALA A 83 2.59 -10.85 -1.91
N ILE A 84 3.36 -11.91 -2.18
CA ILE A 84 4.58 -12.25 -1.43
C ILE A 84 5.61 -11.13 -1.55
N ALA A 85 5.84 -10.60 -2.75
CA ALA A 85 6.76 -9.50 -2.98
C ALA A 85 6.36 -8.26 -2.18
N ILE A 86 5.06 -7.90 -2.17
CA ILE A 86 4.54 -6.80 -1.35
C ILE A 86 4.76 -7.08 0.14
N LEU A 87 4.52 -8.31 0.63
CA LEU A 87 4.75 -8.65 2.03
C LEU A 87 6.24 -8.57 2.42
N ILE A 88 7.14 -9.01 1.54
CA ILE A 88 8.59 -8.90 1.75
C ILE A 88 9.00 -7.42 1.72
N GLU A 89 8.56 -6.67 0.73
CA GLU A 89 8.90 -5.26 0.56
C GLU A 89 8.37 -4.41 1.72
N VAL A 90 7.09 -4.55 2.06
CA VAL A 90 6.42 -3.76 3.08
C VAL A 90 6.80 -4.22 4.48
N GLY A 91 6.85 -5.53 4.70
CA GLY A 91 7.17 -6.11 6.00
C GLY A 91 8.65 -6.15 6.28
N LEU A 92 9.39 -6.94 5.50
CA LEU A 92 10.79 -7.23 5.79
C LEU A 92 11.70 -6.04 5.49
N LEU A 93 11.52 -5.39 4.34
CA LEU A 93 12.42 -4.33 3.89
C LEU A 93 11.99 -2.94 4.38
N GLY A 94 10.69 -2.67 4.44
CA GLY A 94 10.14 -1.36 4.81
C GLY A 94 10.34 -0.99 6.29
N LYS A 95 10.54 -1.97 7.18
CA LYS A 95 10.77 -1.79 8.63
C LYS A 95 9.79 -0.83 9.31
N LEU A 96 8.54 -0.76 8.84
CA LEU A 96 7.59 0.20 9.38
C LEU A 96 7.02 -0.28 10.72
N PRO A 97 7.14 0.53 11.80
CA PRO A 97 6.58 0.18 13.08
C PRO A 97 5.05 0.29 13.00
N CYS A 98 4.37 -0.85 12.88
CA CYS A 98 2.92 -0.89 12.96
C CYS A 98 2.49 -0.74 14.42
N ARG A 99 1.68 0.29 14.72
CA ARG A 99 1.17 0.54 16.07
C ARG A 99 -0.27 0.06 16.15
N PHE A 100 -0.71 -0.34 17.35
CA PHE A 100 -2.11 -0.69 17.59
C PHE A 100 -3.06 0.49 17.38
N GLN A 101 -2.55 1.72 17.49
CA GLN A 101 -3.28 2.95 17.19
C GLN A 101 -3.69 3.04 15.71
N ASP A 102 -2.90 2.43 14.81
CA ASP A 102 -3.16 2.44 13.38
C ASP A 102 -4.29 1.46 12.99
N PHE A 103 -4.73 0.61 13.92
CA PHE A 103 -5.81 -0.35 13.70
C PHE A 103 -7.13 0.34 13.31
N ALA A 104 -7.40 1.54 13.84
CA ALA A 104 -8.58 2.33 13.49
C ALA A 104 -8.51 2.92 12.07
N VAL A 105 -7.33 2.92 11.43
CA VAL A 105 -7.15 3.43 10.08
C VAL A 105 -7.63 2.43 9.03
N ALA A 106 -7.57 1.13 9.33
CA ALA A 106 -8.05 0.07 8.45
C ALA A 106 -9.53 0.23 8.04
N PRO A 107 -10.51 0.40 8.97
CA PRO A 107 -11.90 0.60 8.58
C PRO A 107 -12.10 1.90 7.79
N LEU A 108 -11.40 2.99 8.16
CA LEU A 108 -11.46 4.25 7.41
C LEU A 108 -10.99 4.07 5.96
N PHE A 109 -9.90 3.34 5.76
CA PHE A 109 -9.36 3.03 4.42
C PHE A 109 -10.32 2.14 3.63
N GLY A 110 -10.90 1.11 4.26
CA GLY A 110 -11.91 0.25 3.66
C GLY A 110 -13.15 1.04 3.23
N THR A 111 -13.70 1.89 4.09
CA THR A 111 -14.84 2.77 3.78
C THR A 111 -14.50 3.73 2.65
N PHE A 112 -13.33 4.38 2.70
CA PHE A 112 -12.88 5.25 1.63
C PHE A 112 -12.81 4.52 0.29
N TYR A 113 -12.30 3.28 0.28
CA TYR A 113 -12.26 2.45 -0.93
C TYR A 113 -13.66 2.15 -1.47
N VAL A 114 -14.63 1.77 -0.62
CA VAL A 114 -16.02 1.54 -1.04
C VAL A 114 -16.61 2.80 -1.66
N VAL A 115 -16.53 3.94 -0.96
CA VAL A 115 -17.02 5.24 -1.48
C VAL A 115 -16.34 5.61 -2.78
N PHE A 116 -15.03 5.42 -2.88
CA PHE A 116 -14.27 5.67 -4.11
C PHE A 116 -14.76 4.78 -5.26
N THR A 117 -15.01 3.49 -5.02
CA THR A 117 -15.55 2.59 -6.06
C THR A 117 -16.95 2.98 -6.49
N TRP A 118 -17.78 3.49 -5.56
CA TRP A 118 -19.10 4.03 -5.87
C TRP A 118 -19.01 5.27 -6.73
N CYS A 119 -18.23 6.27 -6.31
CA CYS A 119 -18.00 7.48 -7.11
C CYS A 119 -17.48 7.11 -8.49
N THR A 120 -16.58 6.13 -8.59
CA THR A 120 -16.07 5.70 -9.88
C THR A 120 -17.15 5.07 -10.77
N ALA A 121 -17.98 4.20 -10.18
CA ALA A 121 -19.06 3.53 -10.89
C ALA A 121 -20.14 4.53 -11.37
N TYR A 122 -20.51 5.51 -10.55
CA TYR A 122 -21.58 6.45 -10.86
C TYR A 122 -21.13 7.69 -11.63
N CYS A 123 -19.92 8.22 -11.38
CA CYS A 123 -19.44 9.43 -12.04
C CYS A 123 -18.74 9.15 -13.37
N PHE A 124 -18.00 8.03 -13.48
CA PHE A 124 -17.26 7.69 -14.70
C PHE A 124 -17.87 6.52 -15.47
N GLY A 125 -18.79 5.77 -14.87
CA GLY A 125 -19.54 4.74 -15.56
C GLY A 125 -20.56 5.35 -16.53
N ASN A 126 -20.63 4.78 -17.74
CA ASN A 126 -21.68 5.10 -18.70
C ASN A 126 -22.97 4.37 -18.26
N LEU A 127 -23.61 4.90 -17.21
CA LEU A 127 -24.73 4.25 -16.52
C LEU A 127 -25.86 3.89 -17.48
N ASP A 128 -26.17 4.79 -18.42
CA ASP A 128 -27.25 4.65 -19.39
C ASP A 128 -27.02 3.50 -20.38
N ARG A 129 -25.76 3.15 -20.64
CA ARG A 129 -25.39 2.18 -21.69
C ARG A 129 -25.05 0.80 -21.15
N TYR A 130 -24.47 0.73 -19.95
CA TYR A 130 -23.93 -0.53 -19.42
C TYR A 130 -24.30 -0.80 -17.96
N GLY A 131 -25.07 0.10 -17.32
CA GLY A 131 -25.39 0.01 -15.90
C GLY A 131 -24.20 0.27 -14.97
N PRO A 132 -24.38 0.10 -13.65
CA PRO A 132 -23.31 0.23 -12.67
C PRO A 132 -22.21 -0.81 -12.92
N GLN A 133 -21.04 -0.36 -13.36
CA GLN A 133 -19.90 -1.23 -13.63
C GLN A 133 -19.05 -1.43 -12.38
N PHE A 134 -19.58 -2.15 -11.39
CA PHE A 134 -18.75 -2.64 -10.31
C PHE A 134 -17.88 -3.78 -10.82
N ARG A 135 -16.55 -3.60 -10.74
CA ARG A 135 -15.61 -4.71 -11.01
C ARG A 135 -15.85 -5.89 -10.07
N TYR A 136 -16.34 -5.61 -8.87
CA TYR A 136 -16.67 -6.57 -7.84
C TYR A 136 -18.12 -6.34 -7.39
N PRO A 137 -19.07 -7.20 -7.81
CA PRO A 137 -20.49 -6.99 -7.50
C PRO A 137 -20.80 -6.90 -6.01
N PHE A 138 -20.00 -7.56 -5.16
CA PHE A 138 -20.17 -7.52 -3.71
C PHE A 138 -19.82 -6.17 -3.07
N LEU A 139 -19.17 -5.25 -3.78
CA LEU A 139 -18.92 -3.88 -3.30
C LEU A 139 -20.11 -2.94 -3.48
N ASP A 140 -21.12 -3.38 -4.23
CA ASP A 140 -22.37 -2.64 -4.39
C ASP A 140 -23.33 -2.95 -3.23
N THR A 141 -23.27 -2.15 -2.17
CA THR A 141 -24.19 -2.32 -1.03
C THR A 141 -25.63 -1.89 -1.35
N THR A 142 -25.90 -1.34 -2.54
CA THR A 142 -27.27 -1.00 -2.97
C THR A 142 -28.06 -2.23 -3.43
N LEU A 143 -27.39 -3.34 -3.75
CA LEU A 143 -28.00 -4.60 -4.19
C LEU A 143 -28.67 -5.40 -3.05
N GLY A 144 -28.61 -4.91 -1.81
CA GLY A 144 -29.36 -5.44 -0.68
C GLY A 144 -28.52 -5.93 0.49
N MET A 145 -29.18 -6.68 1.40
CA MET A 145 -28.57 -7.10 2.66
C MET A 145 -27.41 -8.07 2.47
N PHE A 146 -27.45 -8.92 1.46
CA PHE A 146 -26.39 -9.89 1.20
C PHE A 146 -25.05 -9.24 0.86
N THR A 147 -25.04 -8.22 -0.03
CA THR A 147 -23.80 -7.50 -0.37
C THR A 147 -23.32 -6.66 0.80
N THR A 148 -24.24 -6.09 1.58
CA THR A 148 -23.90 -5.38 2.83
C THR A 148 -23.19 -6.31 3.83
N ILE A 149 -23.73 -7.52 4.07
CA ILE A 149 -23.10 -8.53 4.93
C ILE A 149 -21.74 -8.93 4.36
N ALA A 150 -21.61 -9.08 3.04
CA ALA A 150 -20.35 -9.41 2.39
C ALA A 150 -19.27 -8.33 2.62
N VAL A 151 -19.63 -7.04 2.52
CA VAL A 151 -18.71 -5.92 2.81
C VAL A 151 -18.30 -5.91 4.29
N VAL A 152 -19.24 -6.15 5.21
CA VAL A 152 -18.92 -6.26 6.64
C VAL A 152 -18.00 -7.45 6.91
N ALA A 153 -18.26 -8.61 6.29
CA ALA A 153 -17.40 -9.78 6.41
C ALA A 153 -15.98 -9.51 5.85
N LEU A 154 -15.88 -8.83 4.71
CA LEU A 154 -14.60 -8.40 4.14
C LEU A 154 -13.85 -7.45 5.08
N LEU A 155 -14.56 -6.52 5.72
CA LEU A 155 -13.97 -5.64 6.72
C LEU A 155 -13.43 -6.44 7.91
N LEU A 156 -14.17 -7.42 8.43
CA LEU A 156 -13.70 -8.28 9.52
C LEU A 156 -12.45 -9.10 9.13
N VAL A 157 -12.42 -9.63 7.91
CA VAL A 157 -11.24 -10.33 7.37
C VAL A 157 -10.06 -9.37 7.20
N PHE A 158 -10.31 -8.14 6.75
CA PHE A 158 -9.26 -7.13 6.64
C PHE A 158 -8.67 -6.79 8.01
N MET A 159 -9.53 -6.61 9.02
CA MET A 159 -9.13 -6.35 10.40
C MET A 159 -8.35 -7.53 11.00
N SER A 160 -8.73 -8.78 10.67
CA SER A 160 -7.99 -9.96 11.14
C SER A 160 -6.61 -10.07 10.49
N PHE A 161 -6.47 -9.76 9.19
CA PHE A 161 -5.15 -9.68 8.54
C PHE A 161 -4.30 -8.53 9.09
N PHE A 162 -4.89 -7.40 9.42
CA PHE A 162 -4.18 -6.31 10.09
C PHE A 162 -3.71 -6.74 11.49
N ALA A 163 -4.56 -7.39 12.28
CA ALA A 163 -4.20 -7.92 13.59
C ALA A 163 -3.08 -8.98 13.50
N TYR A 164 -3.16 -9.87 12.50
CA TYR A 164 -2.11 -10.85 12.20
C TYR A 164 -0.79 -10.15 11.86
N TRP A 165 -0.83 -9.07 11.09
CA TRP A 165 0.36 -8.28 10.76
C TRP A 165 0.96 -7.56 11.97
N LEU A 166 0.12 -6.97 12.83
CA LEU A 166 0.54 -6.41 14.11
C LEU A 166 1.20 -7.47 15.01
N TRP A 167 0.64 -8.68 15.01
CA TRP A 167 1.22 -9.81 15.74
C TRP A 167 2.58 -10.20 15.18
N LEU A 168 2.70 -10.40 13.86
CA LEU A 168 3.98 -10.70 13.22
C LEU A 168 5.05 -9.65 13.50
N SER A 169 4.69 -8.36 13.41
CA SER A 169 5.66 -7.27 13.66
C SER A 169 6.15 -7.21 15.10
N LYS A 170 5.31 -7.62 16.07
CA LYS A 170 5.70 -7.73 17.49
C LYS A 170 6.54 -8.95 17.83
N PHE A 171 6.19 -10.12 17.28
CA PHE A 171 6.78 -11.41 17.67
C PHE A 171 7.96 -11.82 16.80
N CYS A 172 8.14 -11.19 15.65
CA CYS A 172 9.29 -11.40 14.78
C CYS A 172 10.21 -10.18 14.66
N PRO A 173 10.58 -9.52 15.78
CA PRO A 173 11.45 -8.35 15.71
C PRO A 173 12.84 -8.75 15.20
N SER A 174 13.32 -9.96 15.46
CA SER A 174 14.61 -10.45 14.96
C SER A 174 14.66 -10.67 13.43
N ILE A 175 13.53 -11.05 12.82
CA ILE A 175 13.42 -11.15 11.36
C ILE A 175 13.32 -9.75 10.71
N LEU A 176 12.72 -8.79 11.41
CA LEU A 176 12.45 -7.44 10.89
C LEU A 176 13.54 -6.41 11.22
N ALA A 177 14.26 -6.58 12.33
CA ALA A 177 15.30 -5.66 12.78
C ALA A 177 16.56 -5.78 11.92
N GLY A 178 16.82 -6.95 11.31
CA GLY A 178 18.07 -7.19 10.58
C GLY A 178 19.28 -7.22 11.50
N ASP A 179 19.09 -7.40 12.81
CA ASP A 179 20.17 -7.45 13.81
C ASP A 179 21.14 -8.61 13.56
N SER A 180 20.70 -9.66 12.84
CA SER A 180 21.55 -10.78 12.41
C SER A 180 22.58 -10.41 11.32
N LEU A 181 22.50 -9.22 10.71
CA LEU A 181 23.54 -8.70 9.81
C LEU A 181 24.57 -7.81 10.53
N GLY A 182 24.50 -7.65 11.85
CA GLY A 182 25.40 -6.77 12.60
C GLY A 182 25.25 -5.28 12.27
N MET A 183 24.27 -4.90 11.45
CA MET A 183 23.87 -3.51 11.28
C MET A 183 22.96 -3.13 12.44
N GLN A 184 23.56 -2.80 13.59
CA GLN A 184 22.89 -1.93 14.54
C GLN A 184 22.55 -0.63 13.81
N TRP A 185 21.30 -0.51 13.36
CA TRP A 185 20.70 0.80 13.16
C TRP A 185 20.53 1.40 14.56
N GLN A 186 21.64 1.88 15.15
CA GLN A 186 21.54 3.04 16.01
C GLN A 186 20.80 4.05 15.14
N SER A 187 19.57 4.44 15.52
CA SER A 187 18.94 5.60 14.89
C SER A 187 19.98 6.71 15.03
N PRO A 188 20.74 7.10 13.99
CA PRO A 188 21.95 7.87 14.22
C PRO A 188 21.60 9.29 14.65
N PHE A 189 20.31 9.59 14.67
CA PHE A 189 19.80 10.91 14.79
C PHE A 189 18.45 10.86 15.51
N SER A 190 18.41 11.49 16.69
CA SER A 190 17.18 12.15 17.11
C SER A 190 16.69 13.05 15.97
N LEU A 191 15.38 13.24 15.84
CA LEU A 191 14.76 14.01 14.75
C LEU A 191 15.36 15.43 14.60
N SER A 192 15.96 15.97 15.67
CA SER A 192 16.74 17.21 15.67
C SER A 192 18.11 17.04 15.01
N GLN A 193 18.89 16.04 15.41
CA GLN A 193 20.25 15.88 14.90
C GLN A 193 20.27 15.45 13.41
N SER A 194 19.21 14.81 12.89
CA SER A 194 19.12 14.44 11.46
C SER A 194 18.86 15.66 10.57
N ALA A 195 18.12 16.64 11.09
CA ALA A 195 17.97 17.94 10.46
C ALA A 195 19.31 18.70 10.46
N ASP A 196 20.04 18.68 11.58
CA ASP A 196 21.34 19.35 11.68
C ASP A 196 22.40 18.77 10.73
N PHE A 197 22.42 17.44 10.56
CA PHE A 197 23.32 16.78 9.61
C PHE A 197 22.98 17.11 8.15
N ALA A 198 21.69 17.11 7.79
CA ALA A 198 21.25 17.50 6.46
C ALA A 198 21.60 18.97 6.16
N ILE A 199 21.48 19.86 7.15
CA ILE A 199 21.87 21.27 7.05
C ILE A 199 23.40 21.42 6.88
N ASP A 200 24.21 20.64 7.60
CA ASP A 200 25.67 20.72 7.51
C ASP A 200 26.20 20.21 6.16
N VAL A 201 25.61 19.13 5.64
CA VAL A 201 25.91 18.60 4.29
C VAL A 201 25.50 19.60 3.21
N ALA A 202 24.33 20.22 3.33
CA ALA A 202 23.87 21.25 2.40
C ALA A 202 24.77 22.49 2.43
N LYS A 203 25.20 22.95 3.61
CA LYS A 203 26.16 24.05 3.76
C LYS A 203 27.48 23.74 3.09
N LYS A 204 28.06 22.56 3.34
CA LYS A 204 29.32 22.12 2.71
C LYS A 204 29.23 22.05 1.20
N SER A 205 28.11 21.56 0.66
CA SER A 205 27.88 21.50 -0.80
C SER A 205 27.66 22.87 -1.44
N LEU A 206 27.13 23.85 -0.71
CA LEU A 206 26.97 25.23 -1.19
C LEU A 206 28.33 25.96 -1.16
N THR A 207 29.11 25.80 -0.09
CA THR A 207 30.45 26.41 0.00
C THR A 207 31.44 25.85 -1.02
N SER A 208 31.32 24.58 -1.42
CA SER A 208 32.19 24.00 -2.45
C SER A 208 31.82 24.41 -3.89
N ARG A 209 30.56 24.81 -4.14
CA ARG A 209 30.09 25.29 -5.45
C ARG A 209 30.23 26.81 -5.65
N PHE A 210 30.50 27.57 -4.59
CA PHE A 210 30.73 29.02 -4.64
C PHE A 210 32.18 29.40 -4.27
N SER A 211 33.17 28.62 -4.71
CA SER A 211 34.52 29.17 -4.89
C SER A 211 34.51 29.98 -6.18
N PRO A 212 34.53 31.32 -6.13
CA PRO A 212 34.32 32.14 -7.31
C PRO A 212 35.50 31.97 -8.27
N TYR A 213 35.19 31.95 -9.56
CA TYR A 213 36.10 32.27 -10.64
C TYR A 213 36.89 33.54 -10.29
N LYS A 214 38.08 33.36 -9.73
CA LYS A 214 39.19 34.31 -9.86
C LYS A 214 39.91 33.90 -11.14
N ASN A 215 39.92 34.81 -12.12
CA ASN A 215 40.67 34.79 -13.39
C ASN A 215 39.78 34.84 -14.64
N TRP A 216 38.88 35.83 -14.71
CA TRP A 216 38.59 36.62 -15.91
C TRP A 216 38.38 38.07 -15.49
#